data_AF-A0ABD2W464-F1
#
_entry.id   AF-A0ABD2W464-F1
#
_cell.length_a   1.000
_cell.length_b   1.000
_cell.length_c   1.000
_cell.angle_alpha   90.00
_cell.angle_beta   90.00
_cell.angle_gamma   90.00
#
_symmetry.space_group_name_H-M   'P 1'
#
loop_
_entity.id
_entity.type
_entity.pdbx_description
1 polymer ?
#
loop_
_entity_poly.entity_id
_entity_poly.type
_entity_poly.pdbx_seq_one_letter_code
_entity_poly.pdbx_strand_id
1 'polypeptide(L)'
;MSAWGKIENHSNVSFEEITSEQLAHSLQEKEIKKHNDLVLKNTAQPELAEPDIIDPMIENDEAIAHTLQAEINQDHDLRLKREEEIFNRNSKVQISYDNFRMGIGNPIESVIDDDEKEKDIDRFVAIEKVAASIPACGYKKVGQGEDAHIITKHDPLINSQINACRVLEFRSAIETGDTGKSDIRMDNKVFNVLRKHDHDVCSREKAKAHLQKPQSKSKSIV
;
A
#
# COMPACT_ATOMS: atom_id res chain seq x y z
N MET A 1 14.73 34.93 41.05
CA MET A 1 13.51 34.10 41.06
C MET A 1 13.68 33.03 39.99
N SER A 2 13.67 31.75 40.37
CA SER A 2 13.86 30.66 39.40
C SER A 2 12.54 30.41 38.65
N ALA A 3 12.61 30.23 37.33
CA ALA A 3 11.45 30.07 36.43
C ALA A 3 10.74 28.70 36.56
N TRP A 4 11.20 27.84 37.47
CA TRP A 4 10.63 26.53 37.72
C TRP A 4 10.04 26.52 39.14
N GLY A 5 8.75 26.24 39.22
CA GLY A 5 8.00 26.17 40.46
C GLY A 5 8.60 25.21 41.47
N LYS A 6 8.30 25.42 42.75
CA LYS A 6 8.83 24.62 43.86
C LYS A 6 8.37 23.17 43.70
N ILE A 7 9.31 22.25 43.48
CA ILE A 7 9.04 20.83 43.33
C ILE A 7 8.81 20.24 44.73
N GLU A 8 7.63 19.67 44.96
CA GLU A 8 7.35 18.93 46.19
C GLU A 8 7.95 17.53 46.09
N ASN A 9 8.67 17.11 47.14
CA ASN A 9 9.23 15.77 47.20
C ASN A 9 8.12 14.78 47.57
N HIS A 10 7.65 14.01 46.60
CA HIS A 10 6.73 12.90 46.83
C HIS A 10 7.50 11.67 47.36
N SER A 11 6.88 10.88 48.24
CA SER A 11 7.46 9.65 48.76
C SER A 11 7.71 8.64 47.64
N ASN A 12 8.85 7.92 47.68
CA ASN A 12 9.19 6.87 46.72
C ASN A 12 8.15 5.74 46.78
N VAL A 13 7.23 5.72 45.82
CA VAL A 13 6.29 4.61 45.58
C VAL A 13 6.97 3.53 44.74
N SER A 14 6.69 2.25 45.06
CA SER A 14 7.25 1.12 44.30
C SER A 14 6.70 1.11 42.87
N PHE A 15 7.53 0.72 41.90
CA PHE A 15 7.12 0.62 40.51
C PHE A 15 5.92 -0.34 40.32
N GLU A 16 5.87 -1.43 41.10
CA GLU A 16 4.74 -2.37 41.10
C GLU A 16 3.41 -1.72 41.50
N GLU A 17 3.46 -0.71 42.37
CA GLU A 17 2.26 0.01 42.82
C GLU A 17 1.77 0.98 41.72
N ILE A 18 2.70 1.58 40.98
CA ILE A 18 2.43 2.48 39.84
C ILE A 18 1.80 1.71 38.66
N THR A 19 2.24 0.47 38.43
CA THR A 19 1.70 -0.38 37.36
C THR A 19 0.54 -1.27 37.82
N SER A 20 0.07 -1.11 39.06
CA SER A 20 -1.02 -1.92 39.56
C SER A 20 -2.32 -1.62 38.81
N GLU A 21 -3.03 -2.66 38.40
CA GLU A 21 -4.32 -2.56 37.71
C GLU A 21 -5.37 -1.80 38.54
N GLN A 22 -5.29 -1.94 39.87
CA GLN A 22 -6.15 -1.24 40.81
C GLN A 22 -5.92 0.28 40.81
N LEU A 23 -4.66 0.74 40.66
CA LEU A 23 -4.35 2.16 40.53
C LEU A 23 -4.88 2.71 39.19
N ALA A 24 -4.68 1.98 38.09
CA ALA A 24 -5.18 2.35 36.77
C ALA A 24 -6.70 2.52 36.77
N HIS A 25 -7.44 1.57 37.36
CA HIS A 25 -8.90 1.66 37.50
C HIS A 25 -9.33 2.87 38.33
N SER A 26 -8.61 3.16 39.42
CA SER A 26 -8.92 4.32 40.28
C SER A 26 -8.71 5.66 39.59
N LEU A 27 -7.70 5.77 38.72
CA LEU A 27 -7.41 6.98 37.95
C LEU A 27 -8.45 7.18 36.85
N GLN A 28 -8.81 6.12 36.14
CA GLN A 28 -9.86 6.15 35.12
C GLN A 28 -11.22 6.56 35.71
N GLU A 29 -11.60 6.01 36.87
CA GLU A 29 -12.83 6.43 37.55
C GLU A 29 -12.81 7.91 37.97
N LYS A 30 -11.67 8.41 38.43
CA LYS A 30 -11.51 9.83 38.79
C LYS A 30 -11.63 10.74 37.58
N GLU A 31 -11.08 10.34 36.43
CA GLU A 31 -11.21 11.09 35.18
C GLU A 31 -12.65 11.11 34.68
N ILE A 32 -13.35 9.97 34.69
CA ILE A 32 -14.77 9.88 34.30
C ILE A 32 -15.63 10.75 35.22
N LYS A 33 -15.40 10.70 36.54
CA LYS A 33 -16.12 11.54 37.52
C LYS A 33 -15.85 13.02 37.27
N LYS A 34 -14.60 13.42 37.03
CA LYS A 34 -14.23 14.81 36.75
C LYS A 34 -14.86 15.31 35.44
N HIS A 35 -14.87 14.48 34.41
CA HIS A 35 -15.51 14.79 33.14
C HIS A 35 -17.03 14.97 33.29
N ASN A 36 -17.69 14.07 34.01
CA ASN A 36 -19.13 14.19 34.31
C ASN A 36 -19.45 15.45 35.14
N ASP A 37 -18.58 15.79 36.09
CA ASP A 37 -18.74 16.99 36.92
C ASP A 37 -18.53 18.29 36.10
N LEU A 38 -17.64 18.28 35.11
CA LEU A 38 -17.46 19.36 34.13
C LEU A 38 -18.67 19.49 33.21
N VAL A 39 -19.20 18.37 32.71
CA VAL A 39 -20.40 18.34 31.85
C VAL A 39 -21.63 18.86 32.61
N LEU A 40 -21.81 18.50 33.88
CA LEU A 40 -22.90 19.02 34.72
C LEU A 40 -22.72 20.51 35.09
N LYS A 41 -21.49 20.97 35.32
CA LYS A 41 -21.22 22.40 35.61
C LYS A 41 -21.42 23.29 34.38
N ASN A 42 -21.15 22.77 33.19
CA ASN A 42 -21.33 23.50 31.93
C ASN A 42 -22.81 23.65 31.51
N THR A 43 -23.73 22.87 32.09
CA THR A 43 -25.18 22.97 31.79
C THR A 43 -25.92 24.06 32.58
N ALA A 44 -25.23 24.79 33.46
CA ALA A 44 -25.82 25.80 34.36
C ALA A 44 -25.36 27.25 34.11
N GLN A 45 -24.79 27.55 32.93
CA GLN A 45 -24.47 28.93 32.51
C GLN A 45 -25.23 29.28 31.23
N PRO A 46 -25.87 30.47 31.14
CA PRO A 46 -26.52 30.92 29.92
C PRO A 46 -25.46 31.46 28.94
N GLU A 47 -25.49 30.92 27.73
CA GLU A 47 -25.15 31.61 26.48
C GLU A 47 -23.78 32.33 26.42
N LEU A 48 -22.72 31.54 26.31
CA LEU A 48 -21.61 31.90 25.41
C LEU A 48 -21.55 30.78 24.38
N ALA A 49 -22.20 31.03 23.25
CA ALA A 49 -22.15 30.17 22.08
C ALA A 49 -20.70 29.92 21.69
N GLU A 50 -20.18 28.77 22.09
CA GLU A 50 -19.22 28.05 21.24
C GLU A 50 -19.93 27.90 19.89
N PRO A 51 -19.29 28.24 18.76
CA PRO A 51 -19.96 28.08 17.49
C PRO A 51 -20.27 26.59 17.33
N ASP A 52 -21.57 26.28 17.29
CA ASP A 52 -22.07 25.06 16.70
C ASP A 52 -21.49 24.98 15.28
N ILE A 53 -20.35 24.30 15.13
CA ILE A 53 -19.90 23.79 13.84
C ILE A 53 -20.41 22.34 13.75
N ILE A 54 -21.69 22.16 14.00
CA ILE A 54 -22.46 21.14 13.30
C ILE A 54 -23.51 21.96 12.58
N ASP A 55 -23.09 22.54 11.46
CA ASP A 55 -24.03 23.11 10.51
C ASP A 55 -25.05 22.00 10.20
N PRO A 56 -26.36 22.22 10.40
CA PRO A 56 -27.39 21.23 10.09
C PRO A 56 -27.41 20.82 8.60
N MET A 57 -26.51 21.38 7.76
CA MET A 57 -26.28 20.91 6.39
C MET A 57 -25.28 19.74 6.25
N ILE A 58 -24.63 19.26 7.31
CA ILE A 58 -23.69 18.12 7.22
C ILE A 58 -24.37 16.80 7.64
N GLU A 59 -25.47 16.47 6.98
CA GLU A 59 -26.14 15.15 7.14
C GLU A 59 -25.57 14.06 6.23
N ASN A 60 -24.61 14.42 5.35
CA ASN A 60 -23.98 13.50 4.40
C ASN A 60 -22.53 13.18 4.83
N ASP A 61 -22.23 11.89 5.06
CA ASP A 61 -20.88 11.40 5.41
C ASP A 61 -19.82 11.88 4.42
N GLU A 62 -20.17 12.05 3.14
CA GLU A 62 -19.30 12.61 2.11
C GLU A 62 -18.88 14.06 2.42
N ALA A 63 -19.82 14.88 2.88
CA ALA A 63 -19.54 16.27 3.25
C ALA A 63 -18.69 16.36 4.53
N ILE A 64 -18.90 15.42 5.48
CA ILE A 64 -18.04 15.28 6.66
C ILE A 64 -16.62 14.94 6.23
N ALA A 65 -16.45 13.94 5.36
CA ALA A 65 -15.16 13.49 4.89
C ALA A 65 -14.39 14.61 4.16
N HIS A 66 -15.07 15.39 3.31
CA HIS A 66 -14.45 16.52 2.62
C HIS A 66 -14.04 17.65 3.58
N THR A 67 -14.88 17.98 4.56
CA THR A 67 -14.57 19.00 5.58
C THR A 67 -13.36 18.56 6.41
N LEU A 68 -13.38 17.32 6.92
CA LEU A 68 -12.27 16.76 7.69
C LEU A 68 -10.97 16.73 6.89
N GLN A 69 -11.04 16.36 5.61
CA GLN A 69 -9.87 16.36 4.74
C GLN A 69 -9.31 17.78 4.54
N ALA A 70 -10.17 18.79 4.39
CA ALA A 70 -9.76 20.18 4.26
C ALA A 70 -9.04 20.68 5.52
N GLU A 71 -9.55 20.34 6.71
CA GLU A 71 -8.93 20.67 8.00
C GLU A 71 -7.55 20.01 8.16
N ILE A 72 -7.45 18.71 7.87
CA ILE A 72 -6.18 17.98 7.89
C ILE A 72 -5.18 18.62 6.92
N ASN A 73 -5.66 19.04 5.74
CA ASN A 73 -4.80 19.66 4.75
C ASN A 73 -4.27 21.01 5.23
N GLN A 74 -5.11 21.82 5.85
CA GLN A 74 -4.72 23.09 6.44
C GLN A 74 -3.69 22.91 7.56
N ASP A 75 -3.88 21.95 8.44
CA ASP A 75 -2.95 21.65 9.54
C ASP A 75 -1.59 21.20 9.04
N HIS A 76 -1.59 20.37 7.98
CA HIS A 76 -0.36 19.93 7.32
C HIS A 76 0.43 21.13 6.74
N ASP A 77 -0.26 22.03 6.04
CA ASP A 77 0.36 23.20 5.43
C ASP A 77 0.93 24.16 6.49
N LEU A 78 0.22 24.34 7.61
CA LEU A 78 0.72 25.10 8.75
C LEU A 78 1.94 24.45 9.41
N ARG A 79 1.99 23.12 9.48
CA ARG A 79 3.16 22.41 9.99
C ARG A 79 4.38 22.65 9.10
N LEU A 80 4.23 22.46 7.78
CA LEU A 80 5.30 22.70 6.81
C LEU A 80 5.82 24.13 6.86
N LYS A 81 4.92 25.13 6.96
CA LYS A 81 5.32 26.53 7.08
C LYS A 81 6.18 26.80 8.30
N ARG A 82 5.84 26.24 9.46
CA ARG A 82 6.65 26.37 10.69
C ARG A 82 8.03 25.74 10.52
N GLU A 83 8.09 24.58 9.89
CA GLU A 83 9.35 23.86 9.65
C GLU A 83 10.25 24.61 8.67
N GLU A 84 9.67 25.16 7.61
CA GLU A 84 10.33 26.04 6.64
C GLU A 84 10.91 27.30 7.33
N GLU A 85 10.11 27.98 8.16
CA GLU A 85 10.55 29.15 8.93
C GLU A 85 11.70 28.82 9.88
N ILE A 86 11.65 27.67 10.57
CA ILE A 86 12.71 27.19 11.46
C ILE A 86 14.00 26.95 10.67
N PHE A 87 13.92 26.29 9.53
CA PHE A 87 15.08 25.97 8.71
C PHE A 87 15.71 27.22 8.08
N ASN A 88 14.88 28.13 7.57
CA ASN A 88 15.32 29.35 6.90
C ASN A 88 15.83 30.42 7.86
N ARG A 89 15.55 30.32 9.17
CA ARG A 89 15.88 31.35 10.17
C ARG A 89 17.38 31.72 10.21
N ASN A 90 18.27 30.74 10.06
CA ASN A 90 19.72 30.94 10.19
C ASN A 90 20.48 30.62 8.89
N SER A 91 19.78 30.32 7.79
CA SER A 91 20.39 29.95 6.52
C SER A 91 20.51 31.15 5.59
N LYS A 92 21.65 31.28 4.89
CA LYS A 92 21.84 32.30 3.84
C LYS A 92 21.07 31.95 2.55
N VAL A 93 20.67 30.69 2.41
CA VAL A 93 19.89 30.17 1.28
C VAL A 93 18.57 29.65 1.83
N GLN A 94 17.46 30.15 1.30
CA GLN A 94 16.12 29.74 1.74
C GLN A 94 15.64 28.57 0.90
N ILE A 95 14.99 27.61 1.56
CA ILE A 95 14.25 26.52 0.92
C ILE A 95 12.76 26.78 1.07
N SER A 96 11.97 26.40 0.07
CA SER A 96 10.50 26.46 0.15
C SER A 96 9.93 25.05 0.10
N TYR A 97 8.86 24.83 0.87
CA TYR A 97 8.08 23.59 0.86
C TYR A 97 6.75 23.73 0.10
N ASP A 98 6.63 24.72 -0.79
CA ASP A 98 5.40 24.97 -1.56
C ASP A 98 4.94 23.76 -2.40
N ASN A 99 5.87 22.90 -2.84
CA ASN A 99 5.57 21.66 -3.58
C ASN A 99 4.93 20.56 -2.73
N PHE A 100 4.95 20.70 -1.40
CA PHE A 100 4.39 19.72 -0.47
C PHE A 100 3.10 20.23 0.20
N ARG A 101 2.70 21.47 -0.08
CA ARG A 101 1.44 22.02 0.44
C ARG A 101 0.26 21.48 -0.36
N MET A 102 -0.81 21.16 0.34
CA MET A 102 -2.02 20.59 -0.25
C MET A 102 -3.06 21.66 -0.62
N GLY A 103 -2.83 22.92 -0.24
CA GLY A 103 -3.69 24.06 -0.57
C GLY A 103 -3.68 24.48 -2.05
N ILE A 104 -4.89 24.81 -2.52
CA ILE A 104 -5.27 25.41 -3.82
C ILE A 104 -4.30 26.55 -4.17
N GLY A 105 -3.29 26.30 -5.00
CA GLY A 105 -2.37 27.37 -5.40
C GLY A 105 -1.19 26.91 -6.22
N ASN A 106 -0.75 25.67 -6.02
CA ASN A 106 0.04 25.00 -7.02
C ASN A 106 -0.88 23.95 -7.65
N PRO A 107 -1.30 24.11 -8.92
CA PRO A 107 -1.18 22.94 -9.74
C PRO A 107 0.31 22.63 -9.64
N ILE A 108 0.67 21.71 -8.74
CA ILE A 108 1.54 20.65 -9.17
C ILE A 108 0.77 20.20 -10.40
N GLU A 109 1.18 20.75 -11.55
CA GLU A 109 0.98 20.14 -12.84
C GLU A 109 1.53 18.79 -12.54
N SER A 110 0.61 17.96 -12.09
CA SER A 110 0.89 16.63 -11.78
C SER A 110 1.22 16.20 -13.19
N VAL A 111 2.52 16.09 -13.41
CA VAL A 111 3.06 14.89 -13.94
C VAL A 111 2.55 13.71 -13.05
N ILE A 112 1.22 13.57 -12.83
CA ILE A 112 0.46 12.54 -13.52
C ILE A 112 1.01 12.60 -14.93
N ASP A 113 2.10 11.86 -15.06
CA ASP A 113 2.47 11.23 -16.28
C ASP A 113 1.15 10.73 -16.84
N ASP A 114 0.59 11.45 -17.81
CA ASP A 114 -0.69 11.12 -18.43
C ASP A 114 -0.58 9.76 -19.16
N ASP A 115 0.61 9.13 -19.10
CA ASP A 115 0.93 7.71 -19.28
C ASP A 115 0.29 6.78 -18.22
N GLU A 116 -0.35 7.31 -17.17
CA GLU A 116 -1.18 6.53 -16.25
C GLU A 116 -2.63 6.34 -16.75
N LYS A 117 -2.94 6.83 -17.96
CA LYS A 117 -4.13 6.39 -18.69
C LYS A 117 -3.89 4.97 -19.19
N GLU A 118 -4.56 4.02 -18.52
CA GLU A 118 -4.62 2.61 -18.92
C GLU A 118 -3.31 1.84 -18.71
N LYS A 119 -2.69 2.01 -17.52
CA LYS A 119 -1.76 0.99 -17.03
C LYS A 119 -2.56 -0.31 -16.90
N ASP A 120 -2.46 -1.18 -17.90
CA ASP A 120 -3.06 -2.51 -17.92
C ASP A 120 -2.68 -3.21 -16.61
N ILE A 121 -3.61 -3.21 -15.65
CA ILE A 121 -3.50 -3.89 -14.35
C ILE A 121 -3.19 -5.37 -14.55
N ASP A 122 -3.44 -5.89 -15.76
CA ASP A 122 -3.04 -7.19 -16.23
C ASP A 122 -2.22 -7.10 -17.53
N ARG A 123 -0.97 -6.65 -17.40
CA ARG A 123 -0.01 -6.61 -18.50
C ARG A 123 0.22 -7.98 -19.13
N PHE A 124 0.12 -9.06 -18.35
CA PHE A 124 0.30 -10.42 -18.84
C PHE A 124 -0.80 -10.81 -19.84
N VAL A 125 -2.05 -10.47 -19.53
CA VAL A 125 -3.18 -10.66 -20.47
C VAL A 125 -3.02 -9.79 -21.71
N ALA A 126 -2.50 -8.57 -21.60
CA ALA A 126 -2.24 -7.73 -22.76
C ALA A 126 -1.21 -8.36 -23.71
N ILE A 127 -0.10 -8.89 -23.18
CA ILE A 127 0.93 -9.58 -23.95
C ILE A 127 0.38 -10.85 -24.62
N GLU A 128 -0.42 -11.64 -23.89
CA GLU A 128 -1.05 -12.84 -24.44
C GLU A 128 -2.00 -12.50 -25.59
N LYS A 129 -2.81 -11.44 -25.45
CA LYS A 129 -3.67 -10.93 -26.53
C LYS A 129 -2.87 -10.51 -27.75
N VAL A 130 -1.73 -9.83 -27.56
CA VAL A 130 -0.84 -9.43 -28.67
C VAL A 130 -0.32 -10.67 -29.40
N ALA A 131 0.16 -11.67 -28.67
CA ALA A 131 0.67 -12.92 -29.23
C ALA A 131 -0.42 -13.72 -29.98
N ALA A 132 -1.62 -13.81 -29.41
CA ALA A 132 -2.78 -14.47 -30.01
C ALA A 132 -3.31 -13.73 -31.25
N SER A 133 -3.06 -12.41 -31.36
CA SER A 133 -3.47 -11.62 -32.52
C SER A 133 -2.63 -11.87 -33.78
N ILE A 134 -1.50 -12.60 -33.68
CA ILE A 134 -0.65 -12.90 -34.82
C ILE A 134 -1.30 -14.02 -35.67
N PRO A 135 -1.69 -13.75 -36.92
CA PRO A 135 -2.34 -14.73 -37.78
C PRO A 135 -1.44 -15.93 -38.11
N ALA A 136 -2.03 -16.97 -38.69
CA ALA A 136 -1.32 -18.19 -39.08
C ALA A 136 -0.11 -17.92 -40.01
N CYS A 137 -0.16 -16.86 -40.83
CA CYS A 137 0.95 -16.44 -41.70
C CYS A 137 2.21 -15.97 -40.95
N GLY A 138 2.18 -15.86 -39.62
CA GLY A 138 3.37 -15.76 -38.78
C GLY A 138 3.82 -14.35 -38.41
N TYR A 139 3.18 -13.32 -38.96
CA TYR A 139 3.50 -11.92 -38.66
C TYR A 139 2.26 -11.02 -38.70
N LYS A 140 2.34 -9.86 -38.03
CA LYS A 140 1.32 -8.81 -38.00
C LYS A 140 2.00 -7.45 -38.10
N LYS A 141 1.43 -6.55 -38.90
CA LYS A 141 1.87 -5.14 -38.94
C LYS A 141 1.12 -4.37 -37.85
N VAL A 142 1.85 -3.68 -36.99
CA VAL A 142 1.32 -2.87 -35.89
C VAL A 142 1.68 -1.41 -36.14
N GLY A 143 0.69 -0.52 -36.00
CA GLY A 143 0.78 0.91 -36.35
C GLY A 143 0.15 1.26 -37.71
N GLN A 144 -0.06 2.56 -37.93
CA GLN A 144 -0.51 3.14 -39.20
C GLN A 144 0.54 4.14 -39.71
N GLY A 145 0.74 4.22 -41.02
CA GLY A 145 1.66 5.18 -41.64
C GLY A 145 3.13 4.72 -41.67
N GLU A 146 4.04 5.66 -41.46
CA GLU A 146 5.50 5.50 -41.59
C GLU A 146 6.14 4.75 -40.41
N ASP A 147 5.52 4.76 -39.22
CA ASP A 147 6.02 4.11 -37.99
C ASP A 147 5.56 2.65 -37.83
N ALA A 148 5.01 2.06 -38.89
CA ALA A 148 4.41 0.75 -38.80
C ALA A 148 5.47 -0.37 -38.85
N HIS A 149 5.60 -1.10 -37.75
CA HIS A 149 6.56 -2.18 -37.58
C HIS A 149 5.89 -3.56 -37.66
N ILE A 150 6.69 -4.58 -37.98
CA ILE A 150 6.22 -5.95 -38.12
C ILE A 150 6.57 -6.73 -36.86
N ILE A 151 5.56 -7.23 -36.17
CA ILE A 151 5.71 -8.17 -35.06
C ILE A 151 5.57 -9.59 -35.61
N THR A 152 6.48 -10.49 -35.20
CA THR A 152 6.46 -11.90 -35.60
C THR A 152 6.26 -12.80 -34.39
N LYS A 153 5.92 -14.06 -34.64
CA LYS A 153 5.89 -15.10 -33.57
C LYS A 153 7.23 -15.30 -32.86
N HIS A 154 8.33 -14.87 -33.48
CA HIS A 154 9.70 -15.01 -32.98
C HIS A 154 10.28 -13.69 -32.47
N ASP A 155 9.44 -12.66 -32.27
CA ASP A 155 9.89 -11.41 -31.69
C ASP A 155 10.50 -11.67 -30.30
N PRO A 156 11.76 -11.28 -30.07
CA PRO A 156 12.46 -11.57 -28.82
C PRO A 156 11.81 -10.90 -27.62
N LEU A 157 11.22 -9.71 -27.78
CA LEU A 157 10.59 -8.98 -26.68
C LEU A 157 9.30 -9.69 -26.26
N ILE A 158 8.43 -9.97 -27.23
CA ILE A 158 7.18 -10.70 -26.99
C ILE A 158 7.46 -12.09 -26.43
N ASN A 159 8.41 -12.82 -27.00
CA ASN A 159 8.71 -14.17 -26.52
C ASN A 159 9.36 -14.16 -25.12
N SER A 160 10.17 -13.15 -24.80
CA SER A 160 10.76 -13.01 -23.45
C SER A 160 9.71 -12.77 -22.36
N GLN A 161 8.67 -12.00 -22.71
CA GLN A 161 7.55 -11.71 -21.82
C GLN A 161 6.63 -12.93 -21.69
N ILE A 162 6.28 -13.60 -22.79
CA ILE A 162 5.50 -14.84 -22.77
C ILE A 162 6.20 -15.93 -21.94
N ASN A 163 7.52 -16.04 -22.06
CA ASN A 163 8.29 -16.99 -21.25
C ASN A 163 8.17 -16.67 -19.76
N ALA A 164 8.17 -15.39 -19.37
CA ALA A 164 7.96 -14.99 -17.99
C ALA A 164 6.55 -15.37 -17.51
N CYS A 165 5.50 -15.14 -18.32
CA CYS A 165 4.14 -15.59 -18.01
C CYS A 165 4.10 -17.10 -17.75
N ARG A 166 4.72 -17.88 -18.63
CA ARG A 166 4.72 -19.35 -18.57
C ARG A 166 5.44 -19.91 -17.34
N VAL A 167 6.32 -19.15 -16.68
CA VAL A 167 6.94 -19.59 -15.42
C VAL A 167 5.91 -19.64 -14.30
N LEU A 168 4.93 -18.74 -14.31
CA LEU A 168 3.86 -18.71 -13.31
C LEU A 168 2.98 -19.97 -13.39
N GLU A 169 2.96 -20.65 -14.54
CA GLU A 169 2.25 -21.91 -14.77
C GLU A 169 3.04 -23.15 -14.33
N PHE A 170 4.30 -23.01 -13.91
CA PHE A 170 5.10 -24.13 -13.46
C PHE A 170 4.48 -24.79 -12.22
N ARG A 171 4.52 -26.12 -12.20
CA ARG A 171 3.90 -26.92 -11.13
C ARG A 171 4.82 -27.05 -9.92
N SER A 172 6.12 -26.99 -10.17
CA SER A 172 7.15 -26.87 -9.15
C SER A 172 6.93 -25.57 -8.37
N ALA A 173 7.15 -25.62 -7.05
CA ALA A 173 7.11 -24.46 -6.16
C ALA A 173 8.30 -23.50 -6.40
N ILE A 174 8.45 -23.01 -7.64
CA ILE A 174 9.40 -21.94 -7.94
C ILE A 174 8.73 -20.65 -7.49
N GLU A 175 9.16 -20.15 -6.34
CA GLU A 175 8.69 -18.88 -5.77
C GLU A 175 9.12 -17.73 -6.68
N THR A 176 8.23 -17.32 -7.58
CA THR A 176 8.49 -16.25 -8.56
C THR A 176 8.22 -14.85 -7.96
N GLY A 177 7.56 -14.77 -6.80
CA GLY A 177 7.22 -13.52 -6.12
C GLY A 177 6.03 -12.78 -6.76
N ASP A 178 5.80 -11.54 -6.34
CA ASP A 178 4.80 -10.66 -6.96
C ASP A 178 5.36 -10.05 -8.25
N THR A 179 4.86 -10.57 -9.38
CA THR A 179 5.28 -10.15 -10.71
C THR A 179 4.31 -9.17 -11.36
N GLY A 180 3.21 -8.79 -10.69
CA GLY A 180 2.11 -8.04 -11.31
C GLY A 180 2.48 -6.62 -11.74
N LYS A 181 3.43 -5.98 -11.03
CA LYS A 181 3.84 -4.59 -11.29
C LYS A 181 5.16 -4.46 -12.06
N SER A 182 5.87 -5.57 -12.30
CA SER A 182 7.22 -5.55 -12.86
C SER A 182 7.21 -6.00 -14.32
N ASP A 183 7.99 -5.35 -15.20
CA ASP A 183 8.22 -5.81 -16.58
C ASP A 183 9.16 -7.02 -16.61
N ILE A 184 8.66 -8.17 -16.17
CA ILE A 184 9.48 -9.38 -16.11
C ILE A 184 9.65 -9.92 -17.52
N ARG A 185 10.91 -9.97 -17.94
CA ARG A 185 11.35 -10.56 -19.21
C ARG A 185 12.34 -11.66 -18.91
N MET A 186 12.22 -12.77 -19.62
CA MET A 186 13.10 -13.90 -19.43
C MET A 186 13.65 -14.43 -20.75
N ASP A 187 14.97 -14.57 -20.79
CA ASP A 187 15.67 -15.16 -21.92
C ASP A 187 15.22 -16.61 -22.17
N ASN A 188 15.16 -16.98 -23.46
CA ASN A 188 14.82 -18.35 -23.88
C ASN A 188 15.72 -19.41 -23.22
N LYS A 189 17.00 -19.10 -23.02
CA LYS A 189 17.95 -20.01 -22.37
C LYS A 189 17.54 -20.29 -20.93
N VAL A 190 17.19 -19.24 -20.17
CA VAL A 190 16.78 -19.34 -18.77
C VAL A 190 15.44 -20.08 -18.68
N PHE A 191 14.47 -19.73 -19.52
CA PHE A 191 13.18 -20.43 -19.61
C PHE A 191 13.35 -21.93 -19.81
N ASN A 192 14.19 -22.34 -20.76
CA ASN A 192 14.40 -23.75 -21.08
C ASN A 192 15.04 -24.53 -19.93
N VAL A 193 15.97 -23.90 -19.19
CA VAL A 193 16.57 -24.49 -18.00
C VAL A 193 15.53 -24.68 -16.90
N LEU A 194 14.74 -23.65 -16.61
CA LEU A 194 13.69 -23.72 -15.58
C LEU A 194 12.59 -24.73 -15.95
N ARG A 195 12.18 -24.77 -17.22
CA ARG A 195 11.20 -25.75 -17.72
C ARG A 195 11.70 -27.19 -17.55
N LYS A 196 12.98 -27.44 -17.82
CA LYS A 196 13.57 -28.76 -17.59
C LYS A 196 13.58 -29.11 -16.11
N HIS A 197 13.97 -28.16 -15.26
CA HIS A 197 13.94 -28.33 -13.81
C HIS A 197 12.54 -28.66 -13.29
N ASP A 198 11.51 -27.90 -13.70
CA ASP A 198 10.11 -28.14 -13.35
C ASP A 198 9.66 -29.57 -13.72
N HIS A 199 9.98 -29.99 -14.95
CA HIS A 199 9.66 -31.33 -15.42
C HIS A 199 10.37 -32.43 -14.59
N ASP A 200 11.65 -32.25 -14.28
CA ASP A 200 12.44 -33.21 -13.51
C ASP A 200 11.97 -33.31 -12.06
N VAL A 201 11.59 -32.19 -11.43
CA VAL A 201 10.99 -32.15 -10.09
C VAL A 201 9.64 -32.86 -10.08
N CYS A 202 8.74 -32.50 -11.00
CA CYS A 202 7.44 -33.15 -11.13
C CYS A 202 7.55 -34.67 -11.36
N SER A 203 8.51 -35.11 -12.17
CA SER A 203 8.76 -36.52 -12.43
C SER A 203 9.20 -37.27 -11.16
N ARG A 204 10.12 -36.66 -10.38
CA ARG A 204 10.59 -37.21 -9.10
C ARG A 204 9.47 -37.30 -8.07
N GLU A 205 8.60 -36.29 -7.99
CA GLU A 205 7.45 -36.30 -7.08
C GLU A 205 6.44 -37.40 -7.45
N LYS A 206 6.12 -37.55 -8.73
CA LYS A 206 5.25 -38.63 -9.22
C LYS A 206 5.83 -40.02 -8.91
N ALA A 207 7.14 -40.19 -9.08
CA ALA A 207 7.82 -41.46 -8.75
C ALA A 207 7.73 -41.77 -7.24
N LYS A 208 7.93 -40.77 -6.37
CA LYS A 208 7.76 -40.91 -4.92
C LYS A 208 6.32 -41.24 -4.53
N ALA A 209 5.33 -40.58 -5.14
CA ALA A 209 3.92 -40.85 -4.89
C ALA A 209 3.51 -42.28 -5.31
N HIS A 210 4.11 -42.81 -6.39
CA HIS A 210 3.87 -44.18 -6.83
C HIS A 210 4.43 -45.22 -5.84
N LEU A 211 5.59 -44.95 -5.23
CA LEU A 211 6.19 -45.82 -4.21
C LEU A 211 5.39 -45.86 -2.89
N GLN A 212 4.66 -44.78 -2.56
CA GLN A 212 3.89 -44.69 -1.33
C GLN A 212 2.48 -45.31 -1.40
N LYS A 213 1.99 -45.70 -2.59
CA LYS A 213 0.72 -46.43 -2.68
C LYS A 213 0.89 -47.82 -2.05
N PRO A 214 0.15 -48.17 -0.98
CA PRO A 214 0.23 -49.50 -0.40
C PRO A 214 -0.23 -50.51 -1.45
N GLN A 215 0.63 -51.45 -1.80
CA GLN A 215 0.28 -52.61 -2.61
C GLN A 215 -0.79 -53.40 -1.84
N SER A 216 -2.07 -53.22 -2.19
CA SER A 216 -3.18 -53.96 -1.60
C SER A 216 -3.04 -55.43 -2.00
N LYS A 217 -2.30 -56.21 -1.20
CA LYS A 217 -2.24 -57.65 -1.35
C LYS A 217 -3.59 -58.21 -0.90
N SER A 218 -4.50 -58.43 -1.86
CA SER A 218 -5.67 -59.27 -1.66
C SER A 218 -5.20 -60.69 -1.38
N LYS A 219 -5.17 -61.08 -0.11
CA LYS A 219 -5.03 -62.48 0.28
C LYS A 219 -6.35 -63.16 -0.03
N SER A 220 -6.39 -63.97 -1.10
CA SER A 220 -7.44 -64.95 -1.31
C SER A 220 -7.39 -65.96 -0.16
N ILE A 221 -8.44 -66.00 0.65
CA ILE A 221 -8.66 -67.03 1.66
C ILE A 221 -9.33 -68.21 0.93
N VAL A 222 -8.69 -69.37 1.03
CA VAL A 222 -9.21 -70.69 0.59
C VAL A 222 -10.08 -71.27 1.69
#